data_AF-A0A5J4PDF2-F1
#
_entry.id   AF-A0A5J4PDF2-F1
#
_cell.length_a   1.000
_cell.length_b   1.000
_cell.length_c   1.000
_cell.angle_alpha   90.00
_cell.angle_beta   90.00
_cell.angle_gamma   90.00
#
_symmetry.space_group_name_H-M   'P 1'
#
loop_
_entity.id
_entity.type
_entity.pdbx_description
1 polymer ?
#
loop_
_entity_poly.entity_id
_entity_poly.type
_entity_poly.pdbx_seq_one_letter_code
_entity_poly.pdbx_strand_id
1 'polypeptide(L)'
;MLERILHYEHDAFLALNGSHSAFGDRFMWLYSGQMAWIPLAVFILVILMYKKGWRHSLAILLSIALVIVLCDQLSSGIIKPMFCRLRPTHHPLFADKVVTVFNYRGGRYGFISGHAANAFGFATFIALLFRYALLSWAIYIWATVMAYSRIYLGVHFISDIIPGI
;
A
#
# COMPACT_ATOMS: atom_id res chain seq x y z
N MET A 1 23.57 -4.25 1.53
CA MET A 1 23.00 -5.35 0.70
C MET A 1 21.77 -4.88 -0.08
N LEU A 2 20.76 -4.29 0.59
CA LEU A 2 19.56 -3.73 -0.06
C LEU A 2 19.87 -2.66 -1.14
N GLU A 3 20.86 -1.79 -0.92
CA GLU A 3 21.25 -0.81 -1.94
C GLU A 3 21.80 -1.44 -3.23
N ARG A 4 22.39 -2.64 -3.16
CA ARG A 4 22.85 -3.31 -4.39
C ARG A 4 21.68 -3.72 -5.29
N ILE A 5 20.52 -4.00 -4.70
CA ILE A 5 19.30 -4.36 -5.44
C ILE A 5 18.84 -3.19 -6.30
N LEU A 6 19.05 -1.95 -5.84
CA LEU A 6 18.67 -0.74 -6.57
C LEU A 6 19.26 -0.67 -7.97
N HIS A 7 20.50 -1.13 -8.15
CA HIS A 7 21.13 -1.13 -9.46
C HIS A 7 20.45 -2.10 -10.44
N TYR A 8 19.93 -3.22 -9.94
CA TYR A 8 19.25 -4.22 -10.77
C TYR A 8 17.79 -3.84 -11.04
N GLU A 9 17.11 -3.21 -10.07
CA GLU A 9 15.72 -2.76 -10.23
C GLU A 9 15.61 -1.36 -10.84
N HIS A 10 16.72 -0.68 -11.16
CA HIS A 10 16.73 0.72 -11.60
C HIS A 10 15.83 0.97 -12.81
N ASP A 11 16.07 0.25 -13.90
CA ASP A 11 15.34 0.44 -15.15
C ASP A 11 13.90 -0.06 -15.05
N ALA A 12 13.68 -1.16 -14.31
CA ALA A 12 12.35 -1.67 -14.03
C ALA A 12 11.51 -0.67 -13.21
N PHE A 13 12.11 -0.03 -12.20
CA PHE A 13 11.45 0.99 -11.41
C PHE A 13 11.08 2.20 -12.27
N LEU A 14 12.02 2.73 -13.07
CA LEU A 14 11.76 3.89 -13.92
C LEU A 14 10.72 3.59 -15.00
N ALA A 15 10.68 2.36 -15.53
CA ALA A 15 9.65 1.94 -16.49
C ALA A 15 8.24 1.88 -15.87
N LEU A 16 8.15 1.60 -14.57
CA LEU A 16 6.89 1.50 -13.84
C LEU A 16 6.46 2.81 -13.16
N ASN A 17 7.39 3.76 -13.01
CA ASN A 17 7.17 5.02 -12.29
C ASN A 17 6.53 6.08 -13.19
N GLY A 18 5.42 6.65 -12.69
CA GLY A 18 4.67 7.71 -13.34
C GLY A 18 3.94 7.29 -14.62
N SER A 19 3.14 8.21 -15.14
CA SER A 19 2.74 8.18 -16.54
C SER A 19 2.81 9.60 -17.11
N HIS A 20 3.00 9.71 -18.41
CA HIS A 20 2.84 10.99 -19.11
C HIS A 20 1.36 11.39 -19.30
N SER A 21 0.42 10.76 -18.59
CA SER A 21 -1.02 10.97 -18.72
C SER A 21 -1.60 11.59 -17.44
N ALA A 22 -2.17 12.79 -17.61
CA ALA A 22 -2.85 13.50 -16.52
C ALA A 22 -4.05 12.73 -15.92
N PHE A 23 -4.67 11.82 -16.69
CA PHE A 23 -5.74 10.96 -16.18
C PHE A 23 -5.17 9.89 -15.24
N GLY A 24 -4.09 9.21 -15.64
CA GLY A 24 -3.43 8.19 -14.83
C GLY A 24 -2.94 8.76 -13.50
N ASP A 25 -2.34 9.94 -13.55
CA ASP A 25 -1.83 10.63 -12.36
C ASP A 25 -2.92 10.91 -11.33
N ARG A 26 -4.06 11.47 -11.79
CA ARG A 26 -5.21 11.73 -10.92
C ARG A 26 -5.84 10.46 -10.39
N PHE A 27 -5.96 9.43 -11.22
CA PHE A 27 -6.51 8.15 -10.81
C PHE A 27 -5.65 7.49 -9.73
N MET A 28 -4.35 7.37 -9.96
CA MET A 28 -3.42 6.77 -8.99
C MET A 28 -3.31 7.59 -7.71
N TRP A 29 -3.35 8.91 -7.81
CA TRP A 29 -3.41 9.80 -6.65
C TRP A 29 -4.65 9.53 -5.79
N LEU A 30 -5.83 9.51 -6.40
CA LEU A 30 -7.08 9.26 -5.70
C LEU A 30 -7.13 7.84 -5.13
N TYR A 31 -6.72 6.83 -5.92
CA TYR A 31 -6.72 5.42 -5.55
C TYR A 31 -5.81 5.15 -4.35
N SER A 32 -4.62 5.77 -4.31
CA SER A 32 -3.68 5.63 -3.19
C SER A 32 -4.13 6.37 -1.93
N GLY A 33 -5.08 7.31 -2.06
CA GLY A 33 -5.56 8.12 -0.95
C GLY A 33 -6.46 7.33 0.01
N GLN A 34 -6.09 7.29 1.30
CA GLN A 34 -6.86 6.59 2.34
C GLN A 34 -8.33 7.06 2.41
N MET A 35 -8.58 8.36 2.18
CA MET A 35 -9.92 8.93 2.23
C MET A 35 -10.87 8.35 1.16
N ALA A 36 -10.34 7.93 0.00
CA ALA A 36 -11.16 7.36 -1.06
C ALA A 36 -11.81 6.02 -0.65
N TRP A 37 -11.21 5.31 0.31
CA TRP A 37 -11.68 4.00 0.76
C TRP A 37 -12.57 4.06 2.00
N ILE A 38 -12.67 5.21 2.68
CA ILE A 38 -13.55 5.39 3.85
C ILE A 38 -15.01 5.08 3.50
N PRO A 39 -15.60 5.59 2.39
CA PRO A 39 -16.99 5.29 2.05
C PRO A 39 -17.24 3.79 1.86
N LEU A 40 -16.31 3.08 1.22
CA LEU A 40 -16.40 1.63 1.03
C LEU A 40 -16.31 0.89 2.37
N ALA A 41 -15.40 1.30 3.25
CA ALA A 41 -15.26 0.72 4.58
C ALA A 41 -16.54 0.91 5.42
N VAL A 42 -17.13 2.10 5.39
CA VAL A 42 -18.41 2.40 6.05
C VAL A 42 -19.54 1.56 5.46
N PHE A 43 -19.61 1.42 4.14
CA PHE A 43 -20.62 0.60 3.48
C PHE A 43 -20.53 -0.88 3.89
N ILE A 44 -19.32 -1.46 3.91
CA ILE A 44 -19.10 -2.84 4.37
C ILE A 44 -19.51 -2.99 5.83
N LEU A 45 -19.18 -2.01 6.69
CA LEU A 45 -19.57 -2.02 8.09
C LEU A 45 -21.09 -2.03 8.27
N VAL A 46 -21.82 -1.18 7.54
CA VAL A 46 -23.29 -1.11 7.61
C VAL A 46 -23.91 -2.46 7.21
N ILE A 47 -23.40 -3.11 6.16
CA ILE A 47 -23.86 -4.44 5.73
C ILE A 47 -23.60 -5.48 6.83
N LEU A 48 -22.42 -5.47 7.44
CA LEU A 48 -22.08 -6.40 8.51
C LEU A 48 -23.00 -6.22 9.73
N MET A 49 -23.24 -4.97 10.13
CA MET A 49 -24.14 -4.65 11.25
C MET A 49 -25.56 -5.14 10.98
N TYR A 50 -26.05 -4.95 9.74
CA TYR A 50 -27.37 -5.41 9.33
C TYR A 50 -27.50 -6.94 9.29
N LYS A 51 -26.48 -7.66 8.79
CA LYS A 51 -26.55 -9.12 8.58
C LYS A 51 -26.13 -9.98 9.77
N LYS A 52 -25.16 -9.54 10.58
CA LYS A 52 -24.50 -10.35 11.63
C LYS A 52 -24.72 -9.81 13.06
N GLY A 53 -25.36 -8.65 13.19
CA GLY A 53 -25.55 -7.96 14.45
C GLY A 53 -24.29 -7.19 14.91
N TRP A 54 -24.49 -6.28 15.86
CA TRP A 54 -23.47 -5.31 16.26
C TRP A 54 -22.23 -5.93 16.91
N ARG A 55 -22.38 -7.01 17.70
CA ARG A 55 -21.26 -7.65 18.41
C ARG A 55 -20.24 -8.28 17.46
N HIS A 56 -20.71 -9.03 16.48
CA HIS A 56 -19.84 -9.63 15.45
C HIS A 56 -19.19 -8.56 14.58
N SER A 57 -19.95 -7.52 14.22
CA SER A 57 -19.43 -6.40 13.43
C SER A 57 -18.33 -5.65 14.16
N LEU A 58 -18.51 -5.43 15.46
CA LEU A 58 -17.49 -4.82 16.31
C LEU A 58 -16.24 -5.70 16.42
N ALA A 59 -16.39 -7.02 16.60
CA ALA A 59 -15.25 -7.93 16.62
C ALA A 59 -14.46 -7.92 15.30
N ILE A 60 -15.17 -7.89 14.16
CA ILE A 60 -14.53 -7.78 12.83
C ILE A 60 -13.79 -6.46 12.68
N LEU A 61 -14.42 -5.34 13.08
CA LEU A 61 -13.77 -4.02 13.05
C LEU A 61 -12.52 -3.96 13.91
N LEU A 62 -12.60 -4.46 15.14
CA LEU A 62 -11.44 -4.50 16.04
C LEU A 62 -10.33 -5.37 15.47
N SER A 63 -10.67 -6.49 14.82
CA SER A 63 -9.69 -7.35 14.16
C SER A 63 -9.02 -6.65 12.98
N ILE A 64 -9.78 -5.93 12.14
CA ILE A 64 -9.23 -5.14 11.03
C ILE A 64 -8.31 -4.03 11.57
N ALA A 65 -8.78 -3.29 12.58
CA ALA A 65 -7.99 -2.23 13.20
C ALA A 65 -6.69 -2.79 13.79
N LEU A 66 -6.76 -3.94 14.47
CA LEU A 66 -5.59 -4.63 15.02
C LEU A 66 -4.61 -5.02 13.90
N VAL A 67 -5.08 -5.62 12.81
CA VAL A 67 -4.22 -5.99 11.66
C VAL A 67 -3.52 -4.75 11.10
N ILE A 68 -4.25 -3.66 10.86
CA ILE A 68 -3.67 -2.42 10.32
C ILE A 68 -2.64 -1.82 11.29
N VAL A 69 -2.95 -1.79 12.58
CA VAL A 69 -2.03 -1.29 13.61
C VAL A 69 -0.77 -2.15 13.66
N LEU A 70 -0.89 -3.47 13.65
CA LEU A 70 0.26 -4.38 13.64
C LEU A 70 1.13 -4.17 12.39
N CYS A 71 0.51 -4.13 11.21
CA CYS A 71 1.21 -3.88 9.95
C CYS A 71 1.92 -2.52 9.94
N ASP A 72 1.28 -1.46 10.43
CA ASP A 72 1.90 -0.13 10.49
C ASP A 72 3.01 -0.05 11.55
N GLN A 73 2.83 -0.62 12.74
CA GLN A 73 3.88 -0.61 13.77
C GLN A 73 5.11 -1.43 13.33
N LEU A 74 4.90 -2.57 12.67
CA LEU A 74 5.99 -3.35 12.09
C LEU A 74 6.71 -2.57 10.99
N SER A 75 5.98 -2.01 10.02
CA SER A 75 6.58 -1.26 8.91
C SER A 75 7.22 0.05 9.37
N SER A 76 6.44 0.92 10.00
CA SER A 76 6.79 2.30 10.32
C SER A 76 7.54 2.43 11.65
N GLY A 77 7.18 1.65 12.66
CA GLY A 77 7.76 1.74 14.00
C GLY A 77 9.06 0.96 14.15
N ILE A 78 9.19 -0.19 13.49
CA ILE A 78 10.34 -1.10 13.67
C ILE A 78 11.23 -1.11 12.44
N ILE A 79 10.71 -1.48 11.27
CA ILE A 79 11.53 -1.75 10.09
C ILE A 79 12.13 -0.46 9.50
N LYS A 80 11.33 0.61 9.32
CA LYS A 80 11.83 1.87 8.73
C LYS A 80 13.00 2.47 9.52
N PRO A 81 12.95 2.59 10.86
CA PRO A 81 14.09 3.07 11.65
C PRO A 81 15.30 2.15 11.60
N MET A 82 15.11 0.83 11.51
CA MET A 82 16.23 -0.13 11.45
C MET A 82 17.01 -0.05 10.14
N PHE A 83 16.32 0.07 9.01
CA PHE A 83 16.98 0.04 7.69
C PHE A 83 17.34 1.43 7.17
N CYS A 84 16.63 2.48 7.60
CA CYS A 84 16.85 3.87 7.16
C CYS A 84 16.97 4.04 5.63
N ARG A 85 16.32 3.16 4.84
CA ARG A 85 16.41 3.17 3.38
C ARG A 85 15.66 4.37 2.81
N LEU A 86 16.35 5.24 2.10
CA LEU A 86 15.77 6.39 1.42
C LEU A 86 14.77 5.96 0.34
N ARG A 87 13.69 6.73 0.20
CA ARG A 87 12.71 6.58 -0.89
C ARG A 87 13.30 7.00 -2.24
N PRO A 88 12.71 6.59 -3.38
CA PRO A 88 13.20 6.97 -4.70
C PRO A 88 13.37 8.48 -4.89
N THR A 89 12.42 9.29 -4.41
CA THR A 89 12.46 10.75 -4.48
C THR A 89 13.60 11.42 -3.69
N HIS A 90 14.23 10.69 -2.77
CA HIS A 90 15.32 11.20 -1.92
C HIS A 90 16.65 10.50 -2.21
N HIS A 91 16.65 9.50 -3.10
CA HIS A 91 17.82 8.67 -3.35
C HIS A 91 18.70 9.32 -4.44
N PRO A 92 20.01 9.53 -4.22
CA PRO A 92 20.88 10.23 -5.18
C PRO A 92 20.87 9.64 -6.60
N LEU A 93 20.75 8.32 -6.72
CA LEU A 93 20.70 7.63 -8.02
C LEU A 93 19.38 7.84 -8.80
N PHE A 94 18.29 8.20 -8.12
CA PHE A 94 16.93 8.20 -8.70
C PHE A 94 16.25 9.57 -8.67
N ALA A 95 16.58 10.42 -7.69
CA ALA A 95 15.81 11.62 -7.36
C ALA A 95 15.56 12.55 -8.56
N ASP A 96 16.54 12.66 -9.47
CA ASP A 96 16.44 13.53 -10.65
C ASP A 96 15.60 12.95 -11.79
N LYS A 97 15.34 11.63 -11.77
CA LYS A 97 14.61 10.90 -12.82
C LYS A 97 13.21 10.48 -12.41
N VAL A 98 12.91 10.49 -11.11
CA VAL A 98 11.62 10.04 -10.58
C VAL A 98 10.52 11.05 -10.94
N VAL A 99 9.48 10.57 -11.59
CA VAL A 99 8.26 11.33 -11.82
C VAL A 99 7.44 11.34 -10.54
N THR A 100 7.15 12.55 -10.04
CA THR A 100 6.29 12.76 -8.87
C THR A 100 4.97 13.36 -9.30
N VAL A 101 3.87 12.83 -8.76
CA VAL A 101 2.52 13.37 -8.99
C VAL A 101 2.22 14.40 -7.91
N PHE A 102 1.81 15.60 -8.30
CA PHE A 102 1.54 16.74 -7.39
C PHE A 102 2.68 17.06 -6.41
N ASN A 103 3.94 16.87 -6.83
CA ASN A 103 5.13 17.02 -5.98
C ASN A 103 5.11 16.16 -4.69
N TYR A 104 4.35 15.06 -4.71
CA TYR A 104 4.29 14.16 -3.56
C TYR A 104 5.55 13.31 -3.45
N ARG A 105 6.25 13.46 -2.32
CA ARG A 105 7.50 12.73 -2.02
C ARG A 105 7.37 11.77 -0.84
N GLY A 106 6.27 11.87 -0.09
CA GLY A 106 6.06 11.10 1.14
C GLY A 106 7.12 11.38 2.21
N GLY A 107 7.36 10.40 3.09
CA GLY A 107 8.35 10.49 4.17
C GLY A 107 9.80 10.24 3.70
N ARG A 108 10.75 10.22 4.63
CA ARG A 108 12.18 9.99 4.30
C ARG A 108 12.49 8.53 3.97
N TYR A 109 11.94 7.60 4.75
CA TYR A 109 12.25 6.16 4.65
C TYR A 109 11.14 5.35 3.98
N GLY A 110 11.55 4.39 3.14
CA GLY A 110 10.67 3.62 2.24
C GLY A 110 10.50 2.14 2.60
N PHE A 111 11.49 1.51 3.23
CA PHE A 111 11.50 0.06 3.45
C PHE A 111 10.92 -0.30 4.82
N ILE A 112 9.90 -1.17 4.95
CA ILE A 112 9.01 -1.74 3.93
C ILE A 112 7.80 -0.83 3.65
N SER A 113 7.10 -1.03 2.54
CA SER A 113 5.92 -0.24 2.18
C SER A 113 4.74 -0.54 3.11
N GLY A 114 4.40 0.42 3.98
CA GLY A 114 3.24 0.31 4.87
C GLY A 114 1.90 0.25 4.14
N HIS A 115 1.78 0.90 2.97
CA HIS A 115 0.56 0.78 2.16
C HIS A 115 0.39 -0.63 1.59
N ALA A 116 1.48 -1.27 1.15
CA ALA A 116 1.43 -2.67 0.73
C ALA A 116 1.08 -3.59 1.91
N ALA A 117 1.79 -3.44 3.05
CA ALA A 117 1.54 -4.22 4.27
C ALA A 117 0.08 -4.12 4.75
N ASN A 118 -0.47 -2.91 4.80
CA ASN A 118 -1.85 -2.72 5.23
C ASN A 118 -2.86 -3.29 4.22
N ALA A 119 -2.62 -3.11 2.92
CA ALA A 119 -3.53 -3.61 1.88
C ALA A 119 -3.55 -5.14 1.82
N PHE A 120 -2.38 -5.79 1.85
CA PHE A 120 -2.28 -7.25 1.83
C PHE A 120 -2.65 -7.90 3.17
N GLY A 121 -2.35 -7.24 4.30
CA GLY A 121 -2.83 -7.66 5.62
C GLY A 121 -4.36 -7.63 5.68
N PHE A 122 -4.99 -6.55 5.22
CA PHE A 122 -6.45 -6.45 5.10
C PHE A 122 -7.03 -7.49 4.14
N ALA A 123 -6.46 -7.63 2.94
CA ALA A 123 -6.91 -8.59 1.95
C ALA A 123 -6.87 -10.03 2.49
N THR A 124 -5.77 -10.40 3.15
CA THR A 124 -5.62 -11.73 3.74
C THR A 124 -6.63 -11.98 4.86
N PHE A 125 -6.84 -10.99 5.75
CA PHE A 125 -7.85 -11.10 6.80
C PHE A 125 -9.25 -11.33 6.23
N ILE A 126 -9.66 -10.55 5.23
CA ILE A 126 -10.98 -10.68 4.58
C ILE A 126 -11.10 -12.00 3.81
N ALA A 127 -10.06 -12.42 3.08
CA ALA A 127 -10.04 -13.70 2.39
C ALA A 127 -10.27 -14.87 3.35
N LEU A 128 -9.61 -14.85 4.52
CA LEU A 128 -9.75 -15.88 5.54
C LEU A 128 -11.09 -15.82 6.27
N LEU A 129 -11.64 -14.62 6.48
CA LEU A 129 -12.92 -14.42 7.17
C LEU A 129 -14.11 -14.94 6.34
N PHE A 130 -14.15 -14.62 5.05
CA PHE A 130 -15.28 -14.96 4.18
C PHE A 130 -15.08 -16.25 3.39
N ARG A 131 -13.84 -16.66 3.14
CA ARG A 131 -13.46 -17.89 2.42
C ARG A 131 -14.17 -18.06 1.07
N TYR A 132 -14.45 -16.94 0.39
CA TYR A 132 -15.14 -16.91 -0.89
C TYR A 132 -14.18 -16.53 -2.00
N ALA A 133 -13.91 -17.46 -2.92
CA ALA A 133 -12.82 -17.35 -3.90
C ALA A 133 -12.88 -16.07 -4.74
N LEU A 134 -14.06 -15.71 -5.27
CA LEU A 134 -14.21 -14.50 -6.09
C LEU A 134 -13.92 -13.22 -5.29
N LEU A 135 -14.34 -13.16 -4.03
CA LEU A 135 -14.02 -12.03 -3.15
C LEU A 135 -12.52 -11.99 -2.88
N SER A 136 -11.89 -13.12 -2.55
CA SER A 136 -10.44 -13.20 -2.32
C SER A 136 -9.64 -12.71 -3.53
N TRP A 137 -10.01 -13.14 -4.74
CA TRP A 137 -9.36 -12.65 -5.96
C TRP A 137 -9.55 -11.14 -6.15
N ALA A 138 -10.77 -10.64 -5.97
CA ALA A 138 -11.06 -9.22 -6.12
C ALA A 138 -10.24 -8.35 -5.14
N ILE A 139 -10.15 -8.74 -3.87
CA ILE A 139 -9.40 -7.97 -2.86
C ILE A 139 -7.89 -8.07 -3.04
N TYR A 140 -7.36 -9.19 -3.54
CA TYR A 140 -5.93 -9.30 -3.85
C TYR A 140 -5.55 -8.48 -5.09
N ILE A 141 -6.43 -8.41 -6.10
CA ILE A 141 -6.25 -7.49 -7.23
C ILE A 141 -6.24 -6.04 -6.72
N TRP A 142 -7.21 -5.68 -5.88
CA TRP A 142 -7.27 -4.36 -5.25
C TRP A 142 -5.98 -4.02 -4.48
N ALA A 143 -5.47 -4.96 -3.66
CA ALA A 143 -4.25 -4.78 -2.88
C ALA A 143 -3.01 -4.67 -3.78
N THR A 144 -2.97 -5.41 -4.88
CA THR A 144 -1.90 -5.34 -5.88
C THR A 144 -1.87 -3.97 -6.57
N VAL A 145 -3.02 -3.44 -6.97
CA VAL A 145 -3.12 -2.09 -7.55
C VAL A 145 -2.74 -1.03 -6.52
N MET A 146 -3.11 -1.22 -5.25
CA MET A 146 -2.71 -0.32 -4.15
C MET A 146 -1.20 -0.30 -3.97
N ALA A 147 -0.56 -1.47 -3.98
CA ALA A 147 0.90 -1.58 -3.93
C ALA A 147 1.54 -0.89 -5.15
N TYR A 148 1.08 -1.22 -6.37
CA TYR A 148 1.59 -0.61 -7.60
C TYR A 148 1.48 0.91 -7.60
N SER A 149 0.38 1.47 -7.06
CA SER A 149 0.21 2.93 -6.94
C SER A 149 1.39 3.62 -6.23
N ARG A 150 2.10 2.91 -5.34
CA ARG A 150 3.24 3.46 -4.60
C ARG A 150 4.53 3.53 -5.43
N ILE A 151 4.74 2.58 -6.35
CA ILE A 151 5.80 2.67 -7.36
C ILE A 151 5.45 3.79 -8.34
N TYR A 152 4.20 3.81 -8.80
CA TYR A 152 3.70 4.80 -9.74
C TYR A 152 3.91 6.23 -9.23
N LEU A 153 3.55 6.51 -7.97
CA LEU A 153 3.74 7.82 -7.33
C LEU A 153 5.22 8.12 -6.97
N GLY A 154 6.14 7.19 -7.20
CA GLY A 154 7.57 7.38 -6.99
C GLY A 154 8.02 7.32 -5.53
N VAL A 155 7.16 6.85 -4.61
CA VAL A 155 7.44 6.90 -3.17
C VAL A 155 7.95 5.59 -2.58
N HIS A 156 7.97 4.50 -3.34
CA HIS A 156 8.54 3.22 -2.91
C HIS A 156 9.20 2.49 -4.09
N PHE A 157 10.30 1.80 -3.81
CA PHE A 157 10.91 0.88 -4.76
C PHE A 157 10.10 -0.43 -4.86
N ILE A 158 10.35 -1.23 -5.91
CA ILE A 158 9.73 -2.56 -6.07
C ILE A 158 10.13 -3.45 -4.90
N SER A 159 11.41 -3.42 -4.52
CA SER A 159 11.93 -4.14 -3.35
C SER A 159 11.43 -3.63 -2.00
N ASP A 160 10.80 -2.44 -1.92
CA ASP A 160 10.10 -2.00 -0.71
C ASP A 160 8.70 -2.63 -0.60
N ILE A 161 8.12 -3.03 -1.73
CA ILE A 161 6.77 -3.59 -1.81
C ILE A 161 6.78 -5.09 -1.52
N ILE A 162 7.70 -5.84 -2.12
CA ILE A 162 7.73 -7.32 -2.02
C ILE A 162 7.66 -7.80 -0.57
N PRO A 163 8.44 -7.25 0.40
CA PRO A 163 8.37 -7.72 1.79
C PRO A 163 7.15 -7.20 2.57
N GLY A 164 6.38 -6.28 1.97
CA GLY A 164 5.09 -5.84 2.50
C GLY A 164 3.89 -6.59 1.93
N ILE A 165 4.10 -7.47 0.94
CA ILE A 165 3.07 -8.41 0.44
C ILE A 165 3.08 -9.66 1.31
#